data_AF-A0A9W7H1W0-F1
#
_entry.id   AF-A0A9W7H1W0-F1
#
_cell.length_a   1.000
_cell.length_b   1.000
_cell.length_c   1.000
_cell.angle_alpha   90.00
_cell.angle_beta   90.00
_cell.angle_gamma   90.00
#
_symmetry.space_group_name_H-M   'P 1'
#
loop_
_entity.id
_entity.type
_entity.pdbx_description
1 polymer ?
#
loop_
_entity_poly.entity_id
_entity_poly.type
_entity_poly.pdbx_seq_one_letter_code
_entity_poly.pdbx_strand_id
1 'polypeptide(L)'
;MAQNHHRSCYRQDHHETVGENKEKRPKFFINDHTDILVEILKRLDGRSLCVAASVCRLWCTIARNDSVWENLCFRHVSPPPPSVRSVVLALGGYKRLYMGCVRPVRSRLGRVRRASWARDEVQLSLSLFCVDYYERLGGSNSNGRLVGESSPSSLMFLCKPVNV
;
A
#
# COMPACT_ATOMS: atom_id res chain seq x y z
N MET A 1 16.24 -1.36 34.37
CA MET A 1 14.77 -1.38 34.21
C MET A 1 14.47 -1.31 32.71
N ALA A 2 13.88 -2.26 31.99
CA ALA A 2 13.32 -3.57 32.29
C ALA A 2 13.59 -4.48 31.07
N GLN A 3 13.98 -5.73 31.32
CA GLN A 3 14.19 -6.76 30.30
C GLN A 3 12.83 -7.35 29.91
N ASN A 4 12.49 -7.31 28.61
CA ASN A 4 11.24 -7.86 28.08
C ASN A 4 11.37 -9.38 27.94
N HIS A 5 10.82 -10.08 28.93
CA HIS A 5 10.67 -11.52 28.92
C HIS A 5 9.81 -12.00 27.75
N HIS A 6 10.36 -12.96 27.01
CA HIS A 6 9.64 -13.89 26.14
C HIS A 6 8.40 -14.44 26.87
N ARG A 7 7.20 -14.09 26.38
CA ARG A 7 6.00 -14.88 26.71
C ARG A 7 5.86 -16.00 25.70
N SER A 8 6.52 -17.10 26.04
CA SER A 8 6.19 -18.45 25.59
C SER A 8 4.78 -18.78 26.09
N CYS A 9 3.88 -19.20 25.19
CA CYS A 9 2.55 -19.66 25.52
C CYS A 9 2.41 -21.08 24.97
N TYR A 10 3.07 -22.03 25.63
CA TYR A 10 2.82 -23.46 25.46
C TYR A 10 2.19 -23.96 26.77
N ARG A 11 0.87 -24.16 26.73
CA ARG A 11 0.16 -24.96 27.72
C ARG A 11 0.28 -26.40 27.24
N GLN A 12 1.18 -27.15 27.85
CA GLN A 12 1.38 -28.58 27.63
C GLN A 12 0.60 -29.33 28.72
N ASP A 13 -0.62 -29.76 28.39
CA ASP A 13 -1.30 -30.79 29.17
C ASP A 13 -0.77 -32.15 28.71
N HIS A 14 0.21 -32.67 29.45
CA HIS A 14 0.67 -34.05 29.32
C HIS A 14 -0.26 -34.96 30.10
N HIS A 15 -1.09 -35.72 29.39
CA HIS A 15 -1.67 -36.96 29.90
C HIS A 15 -1.26 -38.09 28.98
N GLU A 16 -0.31 -38.90 29.43
CA GLU A 16 0.15 -40.11 28.75
C GLU A 16 -0.99 -41.12 28.66
N THR A 17 -1.26 -41.60 27.44
CA THR A 17 -1.75 -42.96 27.22
C THR A 17 -1.20 -43.51 25.91
N VAL A 18 -0.90 -44.81 25.98
CA VAL A 18 -0.15 -45.67 25.07
C VAL A 18 -0.82 -45.84 23.70
N GLY A 19 0.01 -45.94 22.65
CA GLY A 19 -0.28 -46.79 21.47
C GLY A 19 -0.99 -46.13 20.29
N GLU A 20 -0.21 -45.71 19.29
CA GLU A 20 -0.44 -45.95 17.85
C GLU A 20 0.59 -45.12 17.06
N ASN A 21 1.49 -45.79 16.32
CA ASN A 21 2.42 -45.16 15.39
C ASN A 21 1.66 -44.72 14.13
N LYS A 22 0.78 -43.74 14.28
CA LYS A 22 0.18 -43.00 13.16
C LYS A 22 1.17 -41.90 12.82
N GLU A 23 1.86 -42.05 11.70
CA GLU A 23 2.71 -41.02 11.10
C GLU A 23 1.84 -39.76 10.91
N LYS A 24 1.87 -38.88 11.92
CA LYS A 24 1.04 -37.68 11.95
C LYS A 24 1.58 -36.79 10.85
N ARG A 25 0.83 -36.65 9.75
CA ARG A 25 1.17 -35.71 8.68
C ARG A 25 1.60 -34.39 9.32
N PRO A 26 2.79 -33.86 9.00
CA PRO A 26 3.28 -32.65 9.62
C PRO A 26 2.23 -31.55 9.43
N LYS A 27 1.85 -30.91 10.54
CA LYS A 27 0.81 -29.89 10.53
C LYS A 27 1.35 -28.67 9.79
N PHE A 28 0.89 -28.45 8.56
CA PHE A 28 1.29 -27.28 7.78
C PHE A 28 0.80 -26.00 8.46
N PHE A 29 1.72 -25.07 8.71
CA PHE A 29 1.41 -23.76 9.26
C PHE A 29 1.99 -22.68 8.36
N ILE A 30 1.11 -21.86 7.76
CA ILE A 30 1.51 -20.88 6.76
C ILE A 30 2.50 -19.83 7.29
N ASN A 31 2.51 -19.56 8.60
CA ASN A 31 3.39 -18.57 9.19
C ASN A 31 4.84 -19.05 9.31
N ASP A 32 5.11 -20.36 9.18
CA ASP A 32 6.46 -20.90 9.16
C ASP A 32 7.13 -20.70 7.79
N HIS A 33 6.33 -20.41 6.75
CA HIS A 33 6.78 -20.20 5.37
C HIS A 33 6.60 -18.74 4.96
N THR A 34 7.50 -17.89 5.44
CA THR A 34 7.41 -16.43 5.25
C THR A 34 7.48 -16.02 3.78
N ASP A 35 8.25 -16.72 2.96
CA ASP A 35 8.36 -16.54 1.50
C ASP A 35 7.02 -16.76 0.79
N ILE A 36 6.35 -17.89 1.08
CA ILE A 36 5.03 -18.21 0.53
C ILE A 36 4.00 -17.18 1.00
N LEU A 37 4.05 -16.81 2.28
CA LEU A 37 3.16 -15.80 2.85
C LEU A 37 3.33 -14.44 2.16
N VAL A 38 4.56 -14.00 1.89
CA VAL A 38 4.85 -12.77 1.14
C VAL A 38 4.25 -12.85 -0.28
N GLU A 39 4.42 -13.97 -0.98
CA GLU A 39 3.87 -14.15 -2.33
C GLU A 39 2.34 -14.18 -2.35
N ILE A 40 1.69 -14.74 -1.34
CA ILE A 40 0.23 -14.66 -1.17
C ILE A 40 -0.19 -13.21 -0.95
N LEU A 41 0.45 -12.50 -0.01
CA LEU A 41 0.09 -11.13 0.34
C LEU A 41 0.31 -10.15 -0.83
N LYS A 42 1.34 -10.34 -1.67
CA LYS A 42 1.54 -9.55 -2.90
C LYS A 42 0.41 -9.70 -3.93
N ARG A 43 -0.37 -10.79 -3.88
CA ARG A 43 -1.48 -11.02 -4.82
C ARG A 43 -2.77 -10.32 -4.42
N LEU A 44 -2.88 -9.88 -3.16
CA LEU A 44 -4.05 -9.20 -2.63
C LEU A 44 -4.18 -7.77 -3.19
N ASP A 45 -5.41 -7.24 -3.21
CA ASP A 45 -5.61 -5.81 -3.42
C ASP A 45 -5.32 -5.01 -2.15
N GLY A 46 -5.11 -3.70 -2.27
CA GLY A 46 -4.65 -2.88 -1.15
C GLY A 46 -5.59 -2.89 0.05
N ARG A 47 -6.91 -3.06 -0.13
CA ARG A 47 -7.85 -3.18 0.99
C ARG A 47 -7.68 -4.51 1.72
N SER A 48 -7.64 -5.61 0.99
CA SER A 48 -7.43 -6.94 1.58
C SER A 48 -6.08 -7.05 2.27
N LEU A 49 -5.03 -6.41 1.73
CA LEU A 49 -3.72 -6.35 2.39
C LEU A 49 -3.78 -5.61 3.75
N CYS A 50 -4.57 -4.54 3.85
CA CYS A 50 -4.79 -3.86 5.13
C CYS A 50 -5.52 -4.75 6.15
N VAL A 51 -6.51 -5.53 5.70
CA VAL A 51 -7.23 -6.49 6.56
C VAL A 51 -6.30 -7.65 6.97
N ALA A 52 -5.47 -8.14 6.06
CA ALA A 52 -4.47 -9.16 6.37
C ALA A 52 -3.50 -8.69 7.47
N ALA A 53 -3.14 -7.40 7.48
CA ALA A 53 -2.27 -6.83 8.50
C ALA A 53 -2.82 -6.93 9.94
N SER A 54 -4.14 -7.07 10.13
CA SER A 54 -4.75 -7.20 11.46
C SER A 54 -4.80 -8.63 12.00
N VAL A 55 -4.38 -9.64 11.21
CA VAL A 55 -4.49 -11.05 11.62
C VAL A 55 -3.51 -11.40 12.73
N CYS A 56 -2.23 -11.05 12.57
CA CYS A 56 -1.19 -11.28 13.57
C CYS A 56 0.02 -10.36 13.34
N ARG A 57 1.01 -10.39 14.25
CA ARG A 57 2.22 -9.55 14.15
C ARG A 57 3.04 -9.84 12.90
N LEU A 58 3.19 -11.10 12.50
CA LEU A 58 3.94 -11.48 11.30
C LEU A 58 3.31 -10.87 10.04
N TRP A 59 2.01 -11.04 9.87
CA TRP A 59 1.27 -10.49 8.74
C TRP A 59 1.29 -8.97 8.75
N CYS A 60 1.19 -8.35 9.93
CA CYS A 60 1.34 -6.91 10.09
C CYS A 60 2.71 -6.41 9.63
N THR A 61 3.80 -7.12 9.98
CA THR A 61 5.15 -6.77 9.57
C THR A 61 5.32 -6.88 8.05
N ILE A 62 4.84 -7.98 7.45
CA ILE A 62 4.92 -8.18 6.00
C ILE A 62 4.07 -7.15 5.24
N ALA A 63 2.84 -6.90 5.68
CA ALA A 63 1.95 -5.93 5.04
C ALA A 63 2.43 -4.46 5.21
N ARG A 64 3.36 -4.19 6.12
CA ARG A 64 4.03 -2.88 6.25
C ARG A 64 5.25 -2.75 5.34
N ASN A 65 5.79 -3.86 4.83
CA ASN A 65 6.97 -3.83 3.97
C ASN A 65 6.64 -3.19 2.61
N ASP A 66 7.46 -2.23 2.22
CA ASP A 66 7.20 -1.38 1.06
C ASP A 66 7.29 -2.14 -0.27
N SER A 67 8.04 -3.25 -0.32
CA SER A 67 8.15 -4.12 -1.49
C SER A 67 6.83 -4.80 -1.88
N VAL A 68 5.94 -5.05 -0.91
CA VAL A 68 4.59 -5.58 -1.18
C VAL A 68 3.75 -4.51 -1.87
N TRP A 69 3.88 -3.25 -1.44
CA TRP A 69 3.19 -2.10 -2.05
C TRP A 69 3.78 -1.72 -3.40
N GLU A 70 5.10 -1.84 -3.59
CA GLU A 70 5.75 -1.70 -4.89
C GLU A 70 5.17 -2.68 -5.90
N ASN A 71 5.06 -3.97 -5.53
CA ASN A 71 4.42 -4.95 -6.39
C ASN A 71 2.99 -4.52 -6.73
N LEU A 72 2.21 -4.08 -5.75
CA LEU A 72 0.82 -3.66 -5.97
C LEU A 72 0.70 -2.43 -6.91
N CYS A 73 1.66 -1.51 -6.84
CA CYS A 73 1.76 -0.34 -7.71
C CYS A 73 2.35 -0.63 -9.09
N PHE A 74 3.05 -1.74 -9.32
CA PHE A 74 3.76 -1.98 -10.59
C PHE A 74 3.63 -3.40 -11.13
N ARG A 75 2.72 -4.23 -10.59
CA ARG A 75 2.55 -5.65 -10.98
C ARG A 75 2.35 -5.84 -12.47
N HIS A 76 1.71 -4.88 -13.12
CA HIS A 76 1.41 -4.87 -14.55
C HIS A 76 2.39 -4.02 -15.36
N VAL A 77 3.38 -3.43 -14.70
CA VAL A 77 4.33 -2.46 -15.24
C VAL A 77 5.73 -2.83 -14.74
N SER A 78 6.26 -3.93 -15.28
CA SER A 78 7.63 -4.36 -14.99
C SER A 78 8.53 -4.01 -16.18
N PRO A 79 9.63 -3.25 -16.00
CA PRO A 79 10.12 -2.65 -14.74
C PRO A 79 9.45 -1.30 -14.38
N PRO A 80 9.45 -0.89 -13.09
CA PRO A 80 9.02 0.44 -12.67
C PRO A 80 9.83 1.55 -13.38
N PRO A 81 9.19 2.64 -13.86
CA PRO A 81 9.93 3.72 -14.50
C PRO A 81 10.93 4.38 -13.53
N PRO A 82 12.17 4.68 -13.95
CA PRO A 82 13.23 5.19 -13.05
C PRO A 82 12.84 6.48 -12.31
N SER A 83 12.06 7.35 -12.96
CA SER A 83 11.59 8.62 -12.41
C SER A 83 10.67 8.46 -11.19
N VAL A 84 10.02 7.31 -11.02
CA VAL A 84 9.06 7.10 -9.93
C VAL A 84 9.76 6.93 -8.58
N ARG A 85 11.00 6.44 -8.56
CA ARG A 85 11.76 6.24 -7.31
C ARG A 85 11.95 7.54 -6.53
N SER A 86 12.31 8.63 -7.19
CA SER A 86 12.48 9.94 -6.53
C SER A 86 11.18 10.44 -5.91
N VAL A 87 10.06 10.23 -6.60
CA VAL A 87 8.74 10.62 -6.09
C VAL A 87 8.31 9.74 -4.92
N VAL A 88 8.55 8.43 -5.01
CA VAL A 88 8.28 7.48 -3.91
C VAL A 88 9.08 7.85 -2.66
N LEU A 89 10.35 8.20 -2.81
CA LEU A 89 11.17 8.69 -1.70
C LEU A 89 10.59 9.97 -1.10
N ALA A 90 10.23 10.96 -1.93
CA ALA A 90 9.63 12.21 -1.46
C ALA A 90 8.28 12.01 -0.74
N LEU A 91 7.46 11.06 -1.21
CA LEU A 91 6.20 10.70 -0.56
C LEU A 91 6.39 9.88 0.72
N GLY A 92 7.57 9.30 0.94
CA GLY A 92 7.89 8.46 2.09
C GLY A 92 7.49 7.00 1.93
N GLY A 93 7.52 6.47 0.70
CA GLY A 93 7.38 5.04 0.41
C GLY A 93 6.21 4.68 -0.52
N TYR A 94 6.27 3.45 -1.05
CA TYR A 94 5.29 2.92 -2.00
C TYR A 94 3.91 2.78 -1.39
N LYS A 95 3.81 2.49 -0.08
CA LYS A 95 2.52 2.50 0.61
C LYS A 95 1.83 3.86 0.56
N ARG A 96 2.59 4.95 0.74
CA ARG A 96 2.06 6.32 0.69
C ARG A 96 1.70 6.73 -0.73
N LEU A 97 2.53 6.38 -1.72
CA LEU A 97 2.19 6.50 -3.14
C LEU A 97 0.87 5.78 -3.46
N TYR A 98 0.71 4.53 -3.00
CA TYR A 98 -0.50 3.76 -3.28
C TYR A 98 -1.75 4.44 -2.72
N MET A 99 -1.71 4.84 -1.45
CA MET A 99 -2.87 5.42 -0.77
C MET A 99 -3.21 6.83 -1.27
N GLY A 100 -2.19 7.64 -1.57
CA GLY A 100 -2.36 9.04 -1.98
C GLY A 100 -2.64 9.22 -3.47
N CYS A 101 -2.02 8.41 -4.34
CA CYS A 101 -2.06 8.62 -5.80
C CYS A 101 -2.86 7.53 -6.50
N VAL A 102 -2.46 6.26 -6.30
CA VAL A 102 -2.96 5.13 -7.10
C VAL A 102 -4.40 4.75 -6.75
N ARG A 103 -4.69 4.55 -5.45
CA ARG A 103 -5.99 4.10 -4.97
C ARG A 103 -7.14 5.07 -5.31
N PRO A 104 -7.00 6.39 -5.11
CA PRO A 104 -8.07 7.34 -5.47
C PRO A 104 -8.35 7.33 -6.96
N VAL A 105 -7.31 7.34 -7.79
CA VAL A 105 -7.44 7.34 -9.25
C VAL A 105 -8.07 6.03 -9.74
N ARG A 106 -7.65 4.87 -9.21
CA ARG A 106 -8.28 3.57 -9.52
C ARG A 106 -9.75 3.52 -9.11
N SER A 107 -10.12 4.14 -7.99
CA SER A 107 -11.51 4.17 -7.53
C SER A 107 -12.41 5.06 -8.40
N ARG A 108 -11.84 6.08 -9.04
CA ARG A 108 -12.53 6.94 -10.01
C ARG A 108 -12.59 6.30 -11.40
N LEU A 109 -11.46 5.80 -11.91
CA LEU A 109 -11.35 5.16 -13.22
C LEU A 109 -12.09 3.82 -13.31
N GLY A 110 -12.13 3.03 -12.24
CA GLY A 110 -12.87 1.77 -12.21
C GLY A 110 -14.38 1.92 -12.41
N ARG A 111 -14.94 3.13 -12.24
CA ARG A 111 -16.34 3.43 -12.62
C ARG A 111 -16.51 3.69 -14.11
N VAL A 112 -15.46 4.13 -14.79
CA VAL A 112 -15.49 4.58 -16.18
C VAL A 112 -15.01 3.47 -17.13
N ARG A 113 -14.02 2.66 -16.73
CA ARG A 113 -13.51 1.54 -17.54
C ARG A 113 -13.20 0.35 -16.64
N ARG A 114 -13.57 -0.84 -17.10
CA ARG A 114 -13.14 -2.14 -16.55
C ARG A 114 -11.68 -2.43 -16.98
N ALA A 115 -10.83 -1.40 -16.95
CA ALA A 115 -9.54 -1.39 -17.61
C ALA A 115 -8.47 -2.12 -16.79
N SER A 116 -7.71 -2.95 -17.49
CA SER A 116 -6.45 -3.51 -17.02
C SER A 116 -5.48 -2.35 -16.76
N TRP A 117 -5.03 -2.25 -15.52
CA TRP A 117 -4.12 -1.23 -15.04
C TRP A 117 -2.79 -1.28 -15.82
N ALA A 118 -2.58 -0.36 -16.76
CA ALA A 118 -1.42 -0.32 -17.65
C ALA A 118 -0.40 0.75 -17.22
N ARG A 119 0.80 0.72 -17.83
CA ARG A 119 1.90 1.68 -17.57
C ARG A 119 1.46 3.14 -17.64
N ASP A 120 0.62 3.45 -18.62
CA ASP A 120 0.14 4.82 -18.85
C ASP A 120 -0.78 5.29 -17.72
N GLU A 121 -1.50 4.38 -17.06
CA GLU A 121 -2.38 4.74 -15.94
C GLU A 121 -1.60 5.18 -14.70
N VAL A 122 -0.40 4.63 -14.46
CA VAL A 122 0.47 5.07 -13.37
C VAL A 122 0.91 6.51 -13.61
N GLN A 123 1.39 6.81 -14.82
CA GLN A 123 1.84 8.14 -15.18
C GLN A 123 0.70 9.15 -15.12
N LEU A 124 -0.48 8.81 -15.65
CA LEU A 124 -1.69 9.63 -15.54
C LEU A 124 -2.10 9.84 -14.08
N SER A 125 -2.05 8.80 -13.25
CA SER A 125 -2.39 8.92 -11.83
C SER A 125 -1.46 9.86 -11.07
N LEU A 126 -0.17 9.85 -11.44
CA LEU A 126 0.84 10.73 -10.87
C LEU A 126 0.62 12.17 -11.33
N SER A 127 0.38 12.39 -12.64
CA SER A 127 0.06 13.71 -13.17
C SER A 127 -1.18 14.30 -12.50
N LEU A 128 -2.26 13.52 -12.38
CA LEU A 128 -3.49 13.96 -11.71
C LEU A 128 -3.27 14.23 -10.21
N PHE A 129 -2.50 13.39 -9.54
CA PHE A 129 -2.13 13.62 -8.14
C PHE A 129 -1.34 14.92 -7.96
N CYS A 130 -0.34 15.18 -8.82
CA CYS A 130 0.42 16.42 -8.76
C CYS A 130 -0.49 17.65 -8.94
N VAL A 131 -1.42 17.61 -9.90
CA VAL A 131 -2.39 18.69 -10.11
C VAL A 131 -3.25 18.92 -8.85
N ASP A 132 -3.90 17.88 -8.30
CA ASP A 132 -4.72 17.98 -7.08
C ASP A 132 -3.88 18.45 -5.86
N TYR A 133 -2.64 18.02 -5.74
CA TYR A 133 -1.74 18.45 -4.66
C TYR A 133 -1.42 19.94 -4.75
N TYR A 134 -1.08 20.46 -5.92
CA TYR A 134 -0.80 21.89 -6.10
C TYR A 134 -2.05 22.76 -5.97
N GLU A 135 -3.22 22.28 -6.39
CA GLU A 135 -4.50 22.97 -6.17
C GLU A 135 -4.80 23.11 -4.67
N ARG A 136 -4.60 22.05 -3.88
CA ARG A 136 -4.77 22.09 -2.42
C ARG A 136 -3.74 22.99 -1.74
N LEU A 137 -2.50 22.99 -2.22
CA LEU A 137 -1.44 23.85 -1.67
C LEU A 137 -1.73 25.34 -1.94
N GLY A 138 -2.27 25.67 -3.12
CA GLY A 138 -2.65 27.04 -3.50
C GLY A 138 -3.93 27.55 -2.81
N GLY A 139 -4.84 26.65 -2.41
CA GLY A 139 -6.07 27.00 -1.70
C GLY A 139 -5.93 27.18 -0.18
N SER A 140 -4.82 26.72 0.42
CA SER A 140 -4.67 26.77 1.89
C SER A 140 -4.37 28.18 2.44
N ASN A 141 -4.11 29.17 1.58
CA ASN A 141 -3.85 30.56 1.97
C ASN A 141 -5.10 31.45 1.98
N SER A 142 -6.28 30.91 1.68
CA SER A 142 -7.56 31.62 1.81
C SER A 142 -8.34 31.10 3.01
N ASN A 143 -8.39 31.92 4.06
CA ASN A 143 -9.05 31.70 5.34
C ASN A 143 -10.39 30.95 5.26
N GLY A 144 -10.48 29.93 6.12
CA GLY A 144 -11.67 29.20 6.57
C GLY A 144 -13.02 29.63 5.98
N ARG A 145 -13.55 28.84 5.05
CA ARG A 145 -15.00 28.70 4.89
C ARG A 145 -15.35 27.32 4.36
N LEU A 146 -16.23 26.66 5.11
CA LEU A 146 -16.95 25.46 4.74
C LEU A 146 -17.72 25.67 3.43
N VAL A 147 -17.70 24.64 2.58
CA VAL A 147 -18.64 24.38 1.48
C VAL A 147 -18.62 25.38 0.33
N GLY A 148 -18.19 24.90 -0.83
CA GLY A 148 -18.42 25.52 -2.13
C GLY A 148 -17.62 24.77 -3.18
N GLU A 149 -18.29 24.31 -4.23
CA GLU A 149 -17.72 23.72 -5.43
C GLU A 149 -16.88 24.77 -6.19
N SER A 150 -15.81 25.25 -5.57
CA SER A 150 -14.90 26.19 -6.19
C SER A 150 -14.12 25.43 -7.25
N SER A 151 -14.46 25.72 -8.50
CA SER A 151 -13.74 25.31 -9.71
C SER A 151 -12.24 25.28 -9.44
N PRO A 152 -11.54 24.20 -9.83
CA PRO A 152 -10.09 24.17 -9.75
C PRO A 152 -9.55 25.38 -10.51
N SER A 153 -8.87 26.28 -9.79
CA SER A 153 -8.18 27.42 -10.37
C SER A 153 -7.02 26.88 -11.21
N SER A 154 -7.36 26.53 -12.45
CA SER A 154 -6.51 25.99 -13.49
C SER A 154 -5.20 26.76 -13.57
N LEU A 155 -4.12 26.20 -13.02
CA LEU A 155 -2.70 26.47 -13.27
C LEU A 155 -2.29 27.91 -13.68
N MET A 156 -2.99 28.96 -13.20
CA MET A 156 -2.72 30.35 -13.60
C MET A 156 -1.34 30.82 -13.12
N PHE A 157 -0.71 30.09 -12.20
CA PHE A 157 0.65 30.36 -11.74
C PHE A 157 1.72 29.97 -12.77
N LEU A 158 1.42 29.07 -13.72
CA LEU A 158 2.32 28.70 -14.82
C LEU A 158 2.23 29.67 -16.00
N CYS A 159 1.18 30.49 -16.05
CA CYS A 159 0.99 31.52 -17.09
C CYS A 159 1.77 32.80 -16.84
N LYS A 160 2.57 32.88 -15.75
CA LYS A 160 3.46 34.01 -15.54
C LYS A 160 4.75 33.77 -16.35
N PRO A 161 5.03 34.59 -17.38
CA PRO A 161 6.28 34.46 -18.12
C PRO A 161 7.45 34.65 -17.14
N VAL A 162 8.38 33.70 -17.14
CA VAL A 162 9.67 33.87 -16.50
C VAL A 162 10.41 34.91 -17.34
N ASN A 163 10.41 36.16 -16.91
CA ASN A 163 11.27 37.17 -17.49
C ASN A 163 12.72 36.76 -17.19
N VAL A 164 13.42 36.29 -18.23
CA VAL A 164 14.89 36.22 -18.32
C VAL A 164 15.36 37.47 -19.03
#